data_AF-A0A520JC18-F1
#
_entry.id   AF-A0A520JC18-F1
#
_cell.length_a   1.000
_cell.length_b   1.000
_cell.length_c   1.000
_cell.angle_alpha   90.00
_cell.angle_beta   90.00
_cell.angle_gamma   90.00
#
_symmetry.space_group_name_H-M   'P 1'
#
loop_
_entity.id
_entity.type
_entity.pdbx_description
1 polymer ?
#
loop_
_entity_poly.entity_id
_entity_poly.type
_entity_poly.pdbx_seq_one_letter_code
_entity_poly.pdbx_strand_id
1 'polypeptide(L)'
;LLLHASAVERDGRALLMTGISGAGKSTLATLLAAKGWRFMGDEFALLDPATGLIHAFPRLISLKNDAIAAAEAAWPQARMGPLMPATPKGDIRHMVPDSRAIAAMDTPAVPALLVFSRYGFEAETRSVPPAEAFVRMTQASTNYVALGEAGFRALTGLIADVPSVAIDYPDGASAIEQVEALWSAL
;
A
#
# COMPACT_ATOMS: atom_id res chain seq x y z
N LEU A 1 15.61 -0.64 1.33
CA LEU A 1 14.84 -1.44 2.30
C LEU A 1 13.57 -1.93 1.62
N LEU A 2 13.34 -3.24 1.62
CA LEU A 2 12.12 -3.84 1.05
C LEU A 2 11.04 -3.90 2.13
N LEU A 3 9.93 -3.21 1.92
CA LEU A 3 8.79 -3.19 2.82
C LEU A 3 7.62 -3.91 2.15
N HIS A 4 7.06 -4.91 2.81
CA HIS A 4 5.83 -5.59 2.41
C HIS A 4 4.64 -4.67 2.69
N ALA A 5 4.40 -3.80 1.73
CA ALA A 5 3.41 -2.74 1.79
C ALA A 5 2.93 -2.45 0.36
N SER A 6 1.65 -2.12 0.25
CA SER A 6 1.11 -1.51 -0.95
C SER A 6 1.42 -0.02 -0.91
N ALA A 7 1.69 0.59 -2.06
CA ALA A 7 2.03 2.00 -2.18
C ALA A 7 1.27 2.63 -3.34
N VAL A 8 0.73 3.82 -3.09
CA VAL A 8 0.14 4.70 -4.11
C VAL A 8 0.68 6.12 -3.92
N GLU A 9 0.66 6.91 -4.98
CA GLU A 9 1.19 8.26 -4.97
C GLU A 9 0.18 9.27 -5.52
N ARG A 10 0.23 10.47 -4.96
CA ARG A 10 -0.45 11.66 -5.47
C ARG A 10 0.45 12.88 -5.25
N ASP A 11 0.57 13.73 -6.26
CA ASP A 11 1.34 14.97 -6.25
C ASP A 11 2.81 14.82 -5.75
N GLY A 12 3.47 13.74 -6.15
CA GLY A 12 4.85 13.40 -5.77
C GLY A 12 5.00 12.81 -4.38
N ARG A 13 3.90 12.61 -3.63
CA ARG A 13 3.87 12.10 -2.26
C ARG A 13 3.28 10.69 -2.22
N ALA A 14 3.91 9.78 -1.46
CA ALA A 14 3.50 8.39 -1.34
C ALA A 14 2.70 8.12 -0.05
N LEU A 15 1.61 7.38 -0.21
CA LEU A 15 0.91 6.66 0.84
C LEU A 15 1.43 5.22 0.89
N LEU A 16 1.91 4.79 2.05
CA LEU A 16 2.31 3.41 2.32
C LEU A 16 1.24 2.71 3.14
N MET A 17 0.83 1.52 2.73
CA MET A 17 -0.18 0.71 3.41
C MET A 17 0.40 -0.65 3.79
N THR A 18 0.41 -0.97 5.07
CA THR A 18 0.83 -2.29 5.58
C THR A 18 -0.24 -2.87 6.51
N GLY A 19 -0.11 -4.15 6.84
CA GLY A 19 -1.12 -4.93 7.53
C GLY A 19 -1.03 -6.41 7.18
N ILE A 20 -1.76 -7.23 7.94
CA ILE A 20 -1.76 -8.69 7.75
C ILE A 20 -2.29 -9.09 6.35
N SER A 21 -2.07 -10.34 5.96
CA SER A 21 -2.70 -10.88 4.75
C SER A 21 -4.22 -10.78 4.88
N GLY A 22 -4.90 -10.27 3.87
CA GLY A 22 -6.35 -10.03 3.91
C GLY A 22 -6.76 -8.69 4.53
N ALA A 23 -5.82 -7.86 4.99
CA ALA A 23 -6.10 -6.52 5.53
C ALA A 23 -6.57 -5.47 4.48
N GLY A 24 -6.92 -5.89 3.27
CA GLY A 24 -7.44 -5.01 2.22
C GLY A 24 -6.44 -4.08 1.53
N LYS A 25 -5.12 -4.22 1.75
CA LYS A 25 -4.10 -3.32 1.17
C LYS A 25 -4.12 -3.25 -0.37
N SER A 26 -4.07 -4.42 -1.02
CA SER A 26 -4.11 -4.56 -2.49
C SER A 26 -5.38 -3.97 -3.08
N THR A 27 -6.51 -4.26 -2.43
CA THR A 27 -7.82 -3.73 -2.82
C THR A 27 -7.84 -2.22 -2.67
N LEU A 28 -7.44 -1.66 -1.53
CA LEU A 28 -7.43 -0.22 -1.28
C LEU A 28 -6.49 0.51 -2.24
N ALA A 29 -5.29 -0.01 -2.50
CA ALA A 29 -4.39 0.55 -3.50
C ALA A 29 -5.01 0.58 -4.90
N THR A 30 -5.75 -0.48 -5.27
CA THR A 30 -6.48 -0.55 -6.54
C THR A 30 -7.60 0.48 -6.62
N LEU A 31 -8.37 0.63 -5.53
CA LEU A 31 -9.48 1.59 -5.45
C LEU A 31 -8.97 3.04 -5.50
N LEU A 32 -7.90 3.36 -4.78
CA LEU A 32 -7.25 4.67 -4.84
C LEU A 32 -6.69 4.93 -6.25
N ALA A 33 -6.11 3.91 -6.89
CA ALA A 33 -5.61 4.04 -8.24
C ALA A 33 -6.74 4.33 -9.25
N ALA A 34 -7.90 3.69 -9.10
CA ALA A 34 -9.11 4.01 -9.86
C ALA A 34 -9.63 5.44 -9.62
N LYS A 35 -9.28 6.05 -8.47
CA LYS A 35 -9.56 7.46 -8.12
C LYS A 35 -8.43 8.42 -8.50
N GLY A 36 -7.53 8.02 -9.40
CA GLY A 36 -6.52 8.90 -9.98
C GLY A 36 -5.19 8.95 -9.21
N TRP A 37 -5.03 8.25 -8.09
CA TRP A 37 -3.71 8.06 -7.48
C TRP A 37 -2.84 7.20 -8.39
N ARG A 38 -1.53 7.47 -8.53
CA ARG A 38 -0.64 6.54 -9.24
C ARG A 38 -0.41 5.30 -8.40
N PHE A 39 -0.64 4.12 -8.97
CA PHE A 39 -0.24 2.87 -8.34
C PHE A 39 1.28 2.71 -8.37
N MET A 40 1.93 2.51 -7.22
CA MET A 40 3.37 2.29 -7.14
C MET A 40 3.73 0.82 -6.94
N GLY A 41 2.91 0.06 -6.21
CA GLY A 41 3.17 -1.35 -5.94
C GLY A 41 2.19 -1.92 -4.91
N ASP A 42 2.12 -3.24 -4.82
CA ASP A 42 1.27 -3.95 -3.86
C ASP A 42 2.07 -4.88 -2.93
N GLU A 43 3.05 -5.58 -3.49
CA GLU A 43 3.88 -6.53 -2.75
C GLU A 43 5.07 -5.85 -2.06
N PHE A 44 5.68 -4.85 -2.72
CA PHE A 44 6.85 -4.15 -2.19
C PHE A 44 6.75 -2.64 -2.42
N ALA A 45 6.98 -1.88 -1.35
CA ALA A 45 7.43 -0.51 -1.39
C ALA A 45 8.95 -0.48 -1.14
N LEU A 46 9.69 0.18 -2.03
CA LEU A 46 11.14 0.19 -2.01
C LEU A 46 11.64 1.50 -1.39
N LEU A 47 11.96 1.49 -0.10
CA LEU A 47 12.56 2.67 0.55
C LEU A 47 14.06 2.72 0.25
N ASP A 48 14.51 3.78 -0.40
CA ASP A 48 15.93 4.04 -0.64
C ASP A 48 16.61 4.53 0.65
N PRO A 49 17.59 3.79 1.22
CA PRO A 49 18.29 4.20 2.42
C PRO A 49 19.12 5.49 2.29
N ALA A 50 19.50 5.89 1.07
CA ALA A 50 20.32 7.08 0.84
C ALA A 50 19.47 8.35 0.73
N THR A 51 18.29 8.26 0.11
CA THR A 51 17.43 9.43 -0.19
C THR A 51 16.16 9.50 0.65
N GLY A 52 15.73 8.40 1.26
CA GLY A 52 14.45 8.31 1.96
C GLY A 52 13.23 8.23 1.04
N LEU A 53 13.44 8.19 -0.28
CA LEU A 53 12.35 8.12 -1.26
C LEU A 53 11.80 6.71 -1.43
N ILE A 54 10.53 6.62 -1.83
CA ILE A 54 9.87 5.37 -2.18
C ILE A 54 9.95 5.18 -3.70
N HIS A 55 10.57 4.08 -4.12
CA HIS A 55 10.57 3.64 -5.52
C HIS A 55 9.42 2.69 -5.79
N ALA A 56 8.85 2.82 -6.99
CA ALA A 56 7.75 1.98 -7.46
C ALA A 56 8.26 0.62 -7.94
N PHE A 57 7.44 -0.40 -7.77
CA PHE A 57 7.60 -1.71 -8.39
C PHE A 57 6.22 -2.26 -8.79
N PRO A 58 5.58 -1.64 -9.81
CA PRO A 58 4.18 -1.88 -10.14
C PRO A 58 4.02 -3.20 -10.92
N ARG A 59 4.11 -4.32 -10.20
CA ARG A 59 3.78 -5.65 -10.74
C ARG A 59 2.26 -5.85 -10.77
N LEU A 60 1.86 -6.97 -11.39
CA LEU A 60 0.46 -7.40 -11.39
C LEU A 60 -0.09 -7.45 -9.96
N ILE A 61 -1.27 -6.86 -9.77
CA ILE A 61 -1.96 -6.79 -8.49
C ILE A 61 -2.69 -8.11 -8.26
N SER A 62 -2.39 -8.81 -7.16
CA SER A 62 -2.99 -10.11 -6.85
C SER A 62 -4.29 -9.94 -6.06
N LEU A 63 -5.42 -9.86 -6.77
CA LEU A 63 -6.75 -9.74 -6.16
C LEU A 63 -7.31 -11.11 -5.79
N LYS A 64 -8.08 -11.17 -4.70
CA LYS A 64 -8.64 -12.42 -4.14
C LYS A 64 -10.12 -12.28 -3.82
N ASN A 65 -10.90 -13.31 -4.11
CA ASN A 65 -12.31 -13.42 -3.73
C ASN A 65 -13.08 -12.12 -4.10
N ASP A 66 -13.78 -11.52 -3.13
CA ASP A 66 -14.59 -10.31 -3.29
C ASP A 66 -13.78 -9.09 -3.78
N ALA A 67 -12.47 -9.06 -3.57
CA ALA A 67 -11.62 -7.98 -4.09
C ALA A 67 -11.58 -7.94 -5.63
N ILE A 68 -11.85 -9.05 -6.30
CA ILE A 68 -11.92 -9.11 -7.77
C ILE A 68 -13.12 -8.27 -8.23
N ALA A 69 -14.31 -8.54 -7.69
CA ALA A 69 -15.53 -7.81 -8.05
C ALA A 69 -15.44 -6.33 -7.66
N ALA A 70 -14.85 -6.02 -6.49
CA ALA A 70 -14.63 -4.65 -6.07
C ALA A 70 -13.73 -3.86 -7.03
N ALA A 71 -12.64 -4.49 -7.51
CA ALA A 71 -11.74 -3.87 -8.48
C ALA A 71 -12.40 -3.69 -9.85
N GLU A 72 -13.17 -4.67 -10.34
CA GLU A 72 -13.89 -4.56 -11.61
C GLU A 72 -14.95 -3.44 -11.57
N ALA A 73 -15.67 -3.31 -10.46
CA ALA A 73 -16.65 -2.25 -10.27
C ALA A 73 -15.98 -0.86 -10.22
N ALA A 74 -14.86 -0.74 -9.51
CA ALA A 74 -14.14 0.52 -9.38
C ALA A 74 -13.39 0.92 -10.65
N TRP A 75 -12.94 -0.07 -11.44
CA TRP A 75 -12.16 0.15 -12.64
C TRP A 75 -12.59 -0.78 -13.79
N PRO A 76 -13.73 -0.49 -14.44
CA PRO A 76 -14.29 -1.38 -15.47
C PRO A 76 -13.37 -1.60 -16.68
N GLN A 77 -12.50 -0.65 -16.98
CA GLN A 77 -11.54 -0.69 -18.08
C GLN A 77 -10.21 -1.38 -17.71
N ALA A 78 -10.08 -1.90 -16.49
CA ALA A 78 -8.87 -2.57 -16.03
C ALA A 78 -8.62 -3.87 -16.82
N ARG A 79 -7.37 -4.07 -17.25
CA ARG A 79 -6.99 -5.33 -17.87
C ARG A 79 -6.72 -6.38 -16.79
N MET A 80 -7.48 -7.48 -16.87
CA MET A 80 -7.40 -8.58 -15.93
C MET A 80 -6.88 -9.85 -16.61
N GLY A 81 -6.08 -10.62 -15.90
CA GLY A 81 -5.66 -11.96 -16.30
C GLY A 81 -6.77 -13.01 -16.15
N PRO A 82 -6.46 -14.30 -16.40
CA PRO A 82 -7.42 -15.39 -16.19
C PRO A 82 -7.79 -15.53 -14.71
N LEU A 83 -9.04 -15.93 -14.44
CA LEU A 83 -9.49 -16.32 -13.11
C LEU A 83 -8.88 -17.68 -12.76
N MET A 84 -8.26 -17.77 -11.59
CA MET A 84 -7.77 -19.01 -11.00
C MET A 84 -8.71 -19.40 -9.84
N PRO A 85 -9.70 -20.26 -10.07
CA PRO A 85 -10.67 -20.61 -9.04
C PRO A 85 -10.09 -21.58 -8.01
N ALA A 86 -10.59 -21.52 -6.77
CA ALA A 86 -10.37 -22.50 -5.70
C ALA A 86 -8.88 -22.80 -5.40
N THR A 87 -8.01 -21.79 -5.44
CA THR A 87 -6.62 -21.93 -4.97
C THR A 87 -6.59 -22.05 -3.43
N PRO A 88 -5.46 -22.43 -2.81
CA PRO A 88 -5.32 -22.40 -1.35
C PRO A 88 -5.56 -21.02 -0.70
N LYS A 89 -5.55 -19.93 -1.49
CA LYS A 89 -5.86 -18.56 -1.04
C LYS A 89 -7.23 -18.06 -1.51
N GLY A 90 -8.10 -18.97 -1.97
CA GLY A 90 -9.40 -18.65 -2.59
C GLY A 90 -9.28 -18.41 -4.10
N ASP A 91 -10.26 -17.73 -4.67
CA ASP A 91 -10.24 -17.34 -6.08
C ASP A 91 -9.22 -16.21 -6.26
N ILE A 92 -8.33 -16.34 -7.24
CA ILE A 92 -7.29 -15.34 -7.52
C ILE A 92 -7.42 -14.83 -8.94
N ARG A 93 -7.24 -13.52 -9.11
CA ARG A 93 -7.08 -12.91 -10.42
C ARG A 93 -6.04 -11.80 -10.36
N HIS A 94 -5.25 -11.68 -11.42
CA HIS A 94 -4.20 -10.69 -11.51
C HIS A 94 -4.67 -9.50 -12.34
N MET A 95 -4.66 -8.31 -11.74
CA MET A 95 -4.93 -7.06 -12.45
C MET A 95 -3.62 -6.45 -12.95
N VAL A 96 -3.62 -5.95 -14.17
CA VAL A 96 -2.49 -5.23 -14.75
C VAL A 96 -2.57 -3.78 -14.27
N PRO A 97 -1.50 -3.23 -13.66
CA PRO A 97 -1.43 -1.81 -13.35
C PRO A 97 -1.64 -0.97 -14.61
N ASP A 98 -2.16 0.23 -14.43
CA ASP A 98 -2.39 1.11 -15.57
C ASP A 98 -1.08 1.54 -16.26
N SER A 99 -1.20 2.03 -17.49
CA SER A 99 -0.05 2.44 -18.29
C SER A 99 0.73 3.62 -17.69
N ARG A 100 0.10 4.49 -16.90
CA ARG A 100 0.76 5.63 -16.22
C ARG A 100 1.63 5.16 -15.07
N ALA A 101 1.20 4.13 -14.33
CA ALA A 101 1.97 3.48 -13.29
C ALA A 101 3.22 2.81 -13.87
N ILE A 102 3.06 2.10 -14.99
CA ILE A 102 4.19 1.46 -15.69
C ILE A 102 5.14 2.50 -16.28
N ALA A 103 4.61 3.53 -16.97
CA ALA A 103 5.44 4.56 -17.60
C ALA A 103 6.24 5.39 -16.60
N ALA A 104 5.73 5.59 -15.39
CA ALA A 104 6.38 6.33 -14.33
C ALA A 104 7.05 5.42 -13.28
N MET A 105 7.39 4.17 -13.61
CA MET A 105 7.95 3.23 -12.62
C MET A 105 9.31 3.69 -12.05
N ASP A 106 10.08 4.44 -12.82
CA ASP A 106 11.38 4.98 -12.40
C ASP A 106 11.28 6.30 -11.64
N THR A 107 10.06 6.87 -11.50
CA THR A 107 9.83 8.13 -10.78
C THR A 107 9.50 7.82 -9.32
N PRO A 108 10.41 8.08 -8.37
CA PRO A 108 10.14 7.87 -6.95
C PRO A 108 9.18 8.91 -6.37
N ALA A 109 8.78 8.73 -5.12
CA ALA A 109 7.90 9.63 -4.39
C ALA A 109 8.36 9.85 -2.95
N VAL A 110 8.07 11.03 -2.39
CA VAL A 110 8.36 11.37 -0.99
C VAL A 110 7.33 10.69 -0.10
N PRO A 111 7.69 9.84 0.87
CA PRO A 111 6.69 9.23 1.74
C PRO A 111 6.01 10.31 2.60
N ALA A 112 4.68 10.22 2.72
CA ALA A 112 3.88 11.27 3.36
C ALA A 112 2.85 10.75 4.37
N LEU A 113 2.44 9.48 4.26
CA LEU A 113 1.54 8.86 5.22
C LEU A 113 1.79 7.34 5.28
N LEU A 114 1.85 6.79 6.49
CA LEU A 114 1.93 5.36 6.74
C LEU A 114 0.63 4.87 7.38
N VAL A 115 -0.05 3.95 6.71
CA VAL A 115 -1.33 3.39 7.12
C VAL A 115 -1.19 1.91 7.47
N PHE A 116 -1.64 1.54 8.66
CA PHE A 116 -1.82 0.16 9.09
C PHE A 116 -3.31 -0.20 8.94
N SER A 117 -3.67 -0.94 7.90
CA SER A 117 -5.08 -1.22 7.59
C SER A 117 -5.61 -2.50 8.25
N ARG A 118 -6.91 -2.52 8.55
CA ARG A 118 -7.70 -3.74 8.78
C ARG A 118 -9.06 -3.62 8.09
N TYR A 119 -9.42 -4.64 7.33
CA TYR A 119 -10.67 -4.71 6.59
C TYR A 119 -11.71 -5.56 7.33
N GLY A 120 -12.99 -5.19 7.22
CA GLY A 120 -14.12 -5.91 7.79
C GLY A 120 -14.47 -5.52 9.23
N PHE A 121 -14.04 -4.33 9.67
CA PHE A 121 -14.27 -3.80 11.01
C PHE A 121 -15.05 -2.48 10.93
N GLU A 122 -15.60 -2.02 12.05
CA GLU A 122 -16.21 -0.69 12.13
C GLU A 122 -15.17 0.39 11.78
N ALA A 123 -15.63 1.46 11.13
CA ALA A 123 -14.76 2.54 10.70
C ALA A 123 -14.10 3.23 11.91
N GLU A 124 -12.77 3.14 12.01
CA GLU A 124 -12.02 3.77 13.10
C GLU A 124 -10.64 4.21 12.60
N THR A 125 -10.18 5.38 13.06
CA THR A 125 -8.84 5.88 12.78
C THR A 125 -8.12 6.19 14.08
N ARG A 126 -6.91 5.67 14.25
CA ARG A 126 -6.10 5.84 15.46
C ARG A 126 -4.67 6.24 15.08
N SER A 127 -4.07 7.14 15.86
CA SER A 127 -2.63 7.40 15.75
C SER A 127 -1.83 6.18 16.19
N VAL A 128 -0.71 5.90 15.50
CA VAL A 128 0.22 4.84 15.86
C VAL A 128 1.52 5.49 16.34
N PRO A 129 1.91 5.28 17.61
CA PRO A 129 3.15 5.85 18.14
C PRO A 129 4.39 5.38 17.36
N PRO A 130 5.45 6.21 17.27
CA PRO A 130 6.66 5.87 16.51
C PRO A 130 7.30 4.52 16.87
N ALA A 131 7.37 4.18 18.15
CA ALA A 131 7.95 2.91 18.61
C ALA A 131 7.15 1.70 18.10
N GLU A 132 5.82 1.81 18.08
CA GLU A 132 4.94 0.78 17.57
C GLU A 132 5.02 0.67 16.04
N ALA A 133 5.01 1.81 15.34
CA ALA A 133 5.20 1.85 13.89
C ALA A 133 6.52 1.19 13.49
N PHE A 134 7.60 1.44 14.24
CA PHE A 134 8.91 0.82 14.03
C PHE A 134 8.84 -0.70 14.12
N VAL A 135 8.32 -1.24 15.21
CA VAL A 135 8.20 -2.69 15.39
C VAL A 135 7.37 -3.32 14.26
N ARG A 136 6.20 -2.75 13.95
CA ARG A 136 5.34 -3.27 12.88
C ARG A 136 6.03 -3.24 11.51
N MET A 137 6.77 -2.17 11.20
CA MET A 137 7.48 -2.04 9.92
C MET A 137 8.71 -2.94 9.81
N THR A 138 9.42 -3.21 10.91
CA THR A 138 10.51 -4.22 10.89
C THR A 138 9.97 -5.60 10.55
N GLN A 139 8.80 -5.98 11.08
CA GLN A 139 8.13 -7.24 10.76
C GLN A 139 7.62 -7.29 9.32
N ALA A 140 7.26 -6.13 8.75
CA ALA A 140 6.88 -5.99 7.37
C ALA A 140 8.08 -5.98 6.40
N SER A 141 9.33 -6.00 6.88
CA SER A 141 10.49 -5.97 5.99
C SER A 141 11.10 -7.34 5.74
N THR A 142 11.45 -7.62 4.48
CA THR A 142 12.08 -8.89 4.09
C THR A 142 13.60 -8.88 4.18
N ASN A 143 14.23 -7.70 4.24
CA ASN A 143 15.70 -7.58 4.25
C ASN A 143 16.24 -6.57 5.28
N TYR A 144 15.42 -6.13 6.23
CA TYR A 144 15.84 -5.21 7.30
C TYR A 144 17.11 -5.70 8.03
N VAL A 145 17.12 -6.96 8.50
CA VAL A 145 18.25 -7.55 9.22
C VAL A 145 19.53 -7.57 8.37
N ALA A 146 19.39 -7.89 7.08
CA ALA A 146 20.53 -7.95 6.16
C ALA A 146 21.13 -6.56 5.88
N LEU A 147 20.33 -5.49 5.93
CA LEU A 147 20.78 -4.11 5.73
C LEU A 147 21.44 -3.51 6.98
N GLY A 148 21.31 -4.14 8.15
CA GLY A 148 21.92 -3.70 9.39
C GLY A 148 21.63 -2.23 9.71
N GLU A 149 22.70 -1.46 10.00
CA GLU A 149 22.60 -0.05 10.37
C GLU A 149 21.92 0.82 9.30
N ALA A 150 22.16 0.56 8.00
CA ALA A 150 21.53 1.32 6.93
C ALA A 150 20.01 1.11 6.92
N GLY A 151 19.55 -0.13 7.18
CA GLY A 151 18.14 -0.46 7.34
C GLY A 151 17.52 0.24 8.55
N PHE A 152 18.21 0.23 9.69
CA PHE A 152 17.78 0.91 10.91
C PHE A 152 17.61 2.42 10.70
N ARG A 153 18.62 3.09 10.13
CA ARG A 153 18.58 4.55 9.88
C ARG A 153 17.47 4.92 8.91
N ALA A 154 17.33 4.19 7.80
CA ALA A 154 16.29 4.43 6.82
C ALA A 154 14.88 4.29 7.42
N LEU A 155 14.65 3.22 8.19
CA LEU A 155 13.34 2.99 8.80
C LEU A 155 13.02 4.02 9.90
N THR A 156 14.00 4.36 10.72
CA THR A 156 13.82 5.37 11.77
C THR A 156 13.53 6.75 11.17
N GLY A 157 14.23 7.13 10.10
CA GLY A 157 13.96 8.37 9.37
C GLY A 157 12.54 8.41 8.80
N LEU A 158 12.12 7.33 8.13
CA LEU A 158 10.74 7.20 7.64
C LEU A 158 9.72 7.44 8.76
N ILE A 159 9.89 6.82 9.93
CA ILE A 159 8.92 6.91 11.03
C ILE A 159 8.96 8.24 11.76
N ALA A 160 10.12 8.90 11.81
CA ALA A 160 10.25 10.22 12.42
C ALA A 160 9.53 11.30 11.61
N ASP A 161 9.60 11.21 10.28
CA ASP A 161 9.12 12.26 9.38
C ASP A 161 7.70 12.01 8.85
N VAL A 162 7.21 10.76 8.92
CA VAL A 162 5.93 10.36 8.31
C VAL A 162 4.90 9.98 9.37
N PRO A 163 3.73 10.65 9.41
CA PRO A 163 2.66 10.29 10.32
C PRO A 163 2.21 8.85 10.09
N SER A 164 2.01 8.14 11.18
CA SER A 164 1.63 6.73 11.20
C SER A 164 0.25 6.57 11.83
N VAL A 165 -0.68 5.94 11.12
CA VAL A 165 -2.06 5.77 11.55
C VAL A 165 -2.54 4.34 11.30
N ALA A 166 -3.42 3.85 12.15
CA ALA A 166 -4.13 2.60 11.94
C ALA A 166 -5.56 2.91 11.55
N ILE A 167 -6.04 2.29 10.47
CA ILE A 167 -7.41 2.41 10.01
C ILE A 167 -8.12 1.07 10.02
N ASP A 168 -9.35 1.07 10.51
CA ASP A 168 -10.31 0.00 10.38
C ASP A 168 -11.42 0.47 9.45
N TYR A 169 -11.90 -0.40 8.58
CA TYR A 169 -12.99 -0.06 7.67
C TYR A 169 -13.83 -1.27 7.26
N PRO A 170 -15.14 -1.08 7.08
CA PRO A 170 -16.05 -2.16 6.71
C PRO A 170 -16.02 -2.44 5.21
N ASP A 171 -15.72 -1.42 4.40
CA ASP A 171 -15.79 -1.46 2.95
C ASP A 171 -14.78 -0.50 2.30
N GLY A 172 -14.66 -0.61 0.97
CA GLY A 172 -13.74 0.20 0.20
C GLY A 172 -14.10 1.69 0.15
N ALA A 173 -15.39 2.04 0.25
CA ALA A 173 -15.81 3.45 0.22
C ALA A 173 -15.36 4.17 1.49
N SER A 174 -15.62 3.57 2.65
CA SER A 174 -15.18 4.04 3.97
C SER A 174 -13.65 4.15 4.04
N ALA A 175 -12.94 3.18 3.46
CA ALA A 175 -11.48 3.19 3.42
C ALA A 175 -10.91 4.37 2.63
N ILE A 176 -11.48 4.64 1.44
CA ILE A 176 -11.08 5.77 0.60
C ILE A 176 -11.37 7.09 1.33
N GLU A 177 -12.56 7.23 1.93
CA GLU A 177 -12.93 8.45 2.67
C GLU A 177 -11.95 8.74 3.81
N GLN A 178 -11.60 7.73 4.62
CA GLN A 178 -10.62 7.88 5.69
C GLN A 178 -9.23 8.27 5.14
N VAL A 179 -8.76 7.62 4.07
CA VAL A 179 -7.47 7.95 3.44
C VAL A 179 -7.47 9.37 2.89
N GLU A 180 -8.53 9.79 2.20
CA GLU A 180 -8.64 11.14 1.63
C GLU A 180 -8.72 12.22 2.72
N ALA A 181 -9.44 11.96 3.81
CA ALA A 181 -9.49 12.85 4.97
C ALA A 181 -8.12 12.99 5.65
N LEU A 182 -7.43 11.87 5.88
CA LEU A 182 -6.07 11.85 6.42
C LEU A 182 -5.10 12.59 5.49
N TRP A 183 -5.18 12.34 4.18
CA TRP A 183 -4.29 12.92 3.19
C TRP A 183 -4.45 14.43 3.08
N SER A 184 -5.69 14.92 3.14
CA SER A 184 -5.99 16.36 3.06
C SER A 184 -5.49 17.14 4.29
N ALA A 185 -5.20 16.46 5.39
CA ALA A 185 -4.70 17.05 6.62
C ALA A 185 -3.15 17.10 6.72
N LEU A 186 -2.43 16.63 5.70
CA LEU A 186 -0.95 16.55 5.65
C LEU A 186 -0.28 17.82 5.11
#